data_AF-A0A317IH52-F1
#
_entry.id   AF-A0A317IH52-F1
#
_cell.length_a   1.000
_cell.length_b   1.000
_cell.length_c   1.000
_cell.angle_alpha   90.00
_cell.angle_beta   90.00
_cell.angle_gamma   90.00
#
_symmetry.space_group_name_H-M   'P 1'
#
loop_
_entity.id
_entity.type
_entity.pdbx_description
1 polymer ?
#
loop_
_entity_poly.entity_id
_entity_poly.type
_entity_poly.pdbx_seq_one_letter_code
_entity_poly.pdbx_strand_id
1 'polypeptide(L)'
;MFPLNDLVQFAEELRKRCIDATYEILYGPHGAMEGLEVGDDFFPLWELSLPENQAALEKFDFAIIKARRRPDWSLDPPRYVRGAGL
;
A
#
# COMPACT_ATOMS: atom_id res chain seq x y z
N MET A 1 6.19 9.75 4.53
CA MET A 1 6.84 8.43 4.65
C MET A 1 6.07 7.70 5.73
N PHE A 2 5.53 6.51 5.43
CA PHE A 2 4.76 5.68 6.38
C PHE A 2 5.77 4.75 7.10
N PRO A 3 6.06 4.93 8.40
CA PRO A 3 6.89 4.02 9.18
C PRO A 3 6.42 2.56 9.12
N LEU A 4 7.36 1.62 9.18
CA LEU A 4 7.08 0.17 9.28
C LEU A 4 6.16 -0.20 10.44
N ASN A 5 6.41 0.39 11.62
CA ASN A 5 5.56 0.20 12.79
C ASN A 5 4.13 0.71 12.57
N ASP A 6 3.92 1.57 11.58
CA ASP A 6 2.60 2.13 11.30
C ASP A 6 1.76 1.16 10.49
N LEU A 7 2.30 0.36 9.57
CA LEU A 7 1.50 -0.59 8.79
C LEU A 7 0.93 -1.74 9.64
N VAL A 8 1.73 -2.30 10.55
CA VAL A 8 1.27 -3.37 11.44
C VAL A 8 0.15 -2.85 12.37
N GLN A 9 0.37 -1.68 12.98
CA GLN A 9 -0.65 -1.04 13.82
C GLN A 9 -1.89 -0.65 13.00
N PHE A 10 -1.71 -0.18 11.76
CA PHE A 10 -2.80 0.18 10.88
C PHE A 10 -3.65 -1.04 10.49
N ALA A 11 -3.03 -2.19 10.20
CA ALA A 11 -3.74 -3.44 9.98
C ALA A 11 -4.55 -3.87 11.23
N GLU A 12 -4.01 -3.66 12.44
CA GLU A 12 -4.78 -3.88 13.67
C GLU A 12 -5.98 -2.95 13.81
N GLU A 13 -5.83 -1.66 13.50
CA GLU A 13 -6.93 -0.69 13.53
C GLU A 13 -8.03 -1.01 12.51
N LEU A 14 -7.65 -1.51 11.33
CA LEU A 14 -8.58 -2.00 10.32
C LEU A 14 -9.36 -3.22 10.82
N ARG A 15 -8.67 -4.20 11.42
CA ARG A 15 -9.32 -5.39 11.99
C ARG A 15 -10.27 -5.06 13.14
N LYS A 16 -9.94 -4.08 13.99
CA LYS A 16 -10.85 -3.54 15.03
C LYS A 16 -12.13 -2.95 14.45
N ARG A 17 -12.10 -2.52 13.18
CA ARG A 17 -13.25 -1.99 12.42
C ARG A 17 -13.90 -3.07 11.54
N CYS A 18 -13.59 -4.34 11.75
CA CYS A 18 -14.06 -5.48 10.96
C CYS A 18 -13.66 -5.46 9.48
N ILE A 19 -12.58 -4.77 9.14
CA ILE A 19 -11.95 -4.83 7.81
C ILE A 19 -10.89 -5.94 7.88
N ASP A 20 -11.01 -6.93 7.00
CA ASP A 20 -10.04 -8.01 6.90
C ASP A 20 -8.75 -7.48 6.30
N ALA A 21 -7.77 -7.18 7.16
CA ALA A 21 -6.52 -6.57 6.78
C ALA A 21 -5.34 -7.18 7.53
N THR A 22 -4.29 -7.52 6.80
CA THR A 22 -3.06 -8.11 7.33
C THR A 22 -1.86 -7.38 6.75
N TYR A 23 -0.84 -7.15 7.58
CA TYR A 23 0.46 -6.72 7.09
C TYR A 23 1.17 -7.91 6.44
N GLU A 24 1.63 -7.74 5.21
CA GLU A 24 2.29 -8.81 4.45
C GLU A 24 3.52 -8.28 3.70
N ILE A 25 4.51 -9.16 3.52
CA ILE A 25 5.73 -8.93 2.77
C ILE A 25 5.77 -9.91 1.60
N LEU A 26 5.60 -9.38 0.38
CA LEU A 26 5.78 -10.17 -0.84
C LEU A 26 7.24 -10.19 -1.27
N TYR A 27 7.79 -11.37 -1.50
CA TYR A 27 9.14 -11.53 -2.03
C TYR A 27 9.11 -11.68 -3.55
N GLY A 28 9.73 -10.73 -4.25
CA GLY A 28 9.81 -10.70 -5.70
C GLY A 28 11.24 -10.64 -6.25
N PRO A 29 11.40 -10.66 -7.58
CA PRO A 29 12.70 -10.58 -8.24
C PRO A 29 13.48 -9.29 -7.94
N HIS A 30 12.80 -8.26 -7.43
CA HIS A 30 13.37 -6.96 -7.09
C HIS A 30 13.54 -6.73 -5.57
N GLY A 31 13.29 -7.76 -4.75
CA GLY A 31 13.42 -7.70 -3.30
C GLY A 31 12.09 -7.92 -2.58
N ALA A 32 12.09 -7.62 -1.27
CA ALA A 32 10.91 -7.65 -0.44
C ALA A 32 10.06 -6.40 -0.66
N MET A 33 8.75 -6.58 -0.78
CA MET A 33 7.77 -5.53 -0.92
C MET A 33 6.76 -5.60 0.20
N GLU A 34 6.70 -4.53 0.97
CA GLU A 34 5.83 -4.40 2.12
C GLU A 34 4.49 -3.79 1.69
N GLY A 35 3.41 -4.20 2.34
CA GLY A 35 2.08 -3.66 2.08
C GLY A 35 1.02 -4.18 3.03
N LEU A 36 -0.22 -3.93 2.66
CA LEU A 36 -1.40 -4.45 3.33
C LEU A 36 -2.14 -5.38 2.37
N GLU A 37 -2.39 -6.60 2.82
CA GLU A 37 -3.41 -7.45 2.22
C GLU A 37 -4.75 -7.06 2.84
N VAL A 38 -5.72 -6.65 2.02
CA VAL A 38 -7.08 -6.28 2.44
C VAL A 38 -8.08 -7.09 1.62
N GLY A 39 -8.73 -8.07 2.26
CA GLY A 39 -9.46 -9.11 1.55
C GLY A 39 -8.55 -9.86 0.57
N ASP A 40 -8.94 -9.94 -0.70
CA ASP A 40 -8.16 -10.60 -1.76
C ASP A 40 -7.16 -9.66 -2.46
N ASP A 41 -7.06 -8.40 -2.04
CA ASP A 41 -6.26 -7.37 -2.71
C ASP A 41 -5.04 -6.96 -1.89
N PHE A 42 -3.86 -6.99 -2.51
CA PHE A 42 -2.64 -6.45 -1.91
C PHE A 42 -2.42 -5.00 -2.32
N PHE A 43 -2.12 -4.14 -1.34
CA PHE A 43 -1.82 -2.73 -1.48
C PHE A 43 -0.38 -2.46 -1.01
N PRO A 44 0.59 -2.31 -1.93
CA PRO A 44 1.97 -2.08 -1.55
C PRO A 44 2.16 -0.71 -0.87
N LEU A 45 3.14 -0.62 0.01
CA LEU A 45 3.42 0.59 0.79
C LEU A 45 3.64 1.82 -0.09
N TRP A 46 4.25 1.66 -1.27
CA TRP A 46 4.45 2.78 -2.20
C TRP A 46 3.10 3.31 -2.72
N GLU A 47 2.11 2.44 -2.96
CA GLU A 47 0.77 2.83 -3.42
C GLU A 47 0.00 3.51 -2.28
N LEU A 48 0.11 2.96 -1.07
CA LEU A 48 -0.47 3.55 0.14
C LEU A 48 0.17 4.91 0.49
N SER A 49 1.42 5.13 0.10
CA SER A 49 2.15 6.38 0.33
C SER A 49 1.90 7.45 -0.74
N LEU A 50 1.13 7.14 -1.79
CA LEU A 50 0.81 8.12 -2.83
C LEU A 50 -0.06 9.25 -2.26
N PRO A 51 0.26 10.53 -2.55
CA PRO A 51 -0.53 11.67 -2.08
C PRO A 51 -2.02 11.57 -2.44
N GLU A 52 -2.33 11.10 -3.64
CA GLU A 52 -3.70 10.91 -4.09
C GLU A 52 -4.48 9.92 -3.22
N ASN A 53 -3.81 8.90 -2.66
CA ASN A 53 -4.42 7.83 -1.88
C ASN A 53 -4.60 8.17 -0.39
N GLN A 54 -3.97 9.22 0.13
CA GLN A 54 -4.06 9.58 1.55
C GLN A 54 -5.51 9.82 2.00
N ALA A 55 -6.29 10.59 1.24
CA ALA A 55 -7.68 10.89 1.60
C ALA A 55 -8.60 9.66 1.59
N ALA A 56 -8.27 8.65 0.77
CA ALA A 56 -9.00 7.38 0.76
C ALA A 56 -8.55 6.49 1.93
N LEU A 57 -7.26 6.50 2.24
CA LEU A 57 -6.66 5.75 3.34
C LEU A 57 -7.18 6.21 4.71
N GLU A 58 -7.33 7.52 4.92
CA GLU A 58 -7.96 8.10 6.13
C GLU A 58 -9.40 7.65 6.35
N LYS A 59 -10.11 7.31 5.26
CA LYS A 59 -11.48 6.83 5.27
C LYS A 59 -11.58 5.30 5.20
N PHE A 60 -10.45 4.61 5.13
CA PHE A 60 -10.36 3.17 4.89
C PHE A 60 -11.07 2.71 3.60
N ASP A 61 -11.08 3.58 2.57
CA ASP A 61 -11.73 3.32 1.29
C ASP A 61 -10.74 2.70 0.29
N PHE A 62 -10.46 1.41 0.51
CA PHE A 62 -9.57 0.63 -0.37
C PHE A 62 -10.16 0.40 -1.76
N ALA A 63 -11.49 0.47 -1.91
CA ALA A 63 -12.15 0.36 -3.20
C ALA A 63 -11.77 1.54 -4.12
N ILE A 64 -11.73 2.76 -3.58
CA ILE A 64 -11.26 3.93 -4.33
C ILE A 64 -9.78 3.82 -4.68
N ILE A 65 -8.94 3.33 -3.77
CA ILE A 65 -7.51 3.12 -4.06
C ILE A 65 -7.35 2.13 -5.21
N LYS A 66 -8.04 0.99 -5.16
CA LYS A 66 -8.04 -0.01 -6.23
C LYS A 66 -8.58 0.54 -7.56
N ALA A 67 -9.64 1.34 -7.53
CA ALA A 67 -10.23 1.93 -8.72
C ALA A 67 -9.31 2.92 -9.45
N ARG A 68 -8.27 3.44 -8.77
CA ARG A 68 -7.26 4.33 -9.38
C ARG A 68 -6.13 3.59 -10.07
N ARG A 69 -6.03 2.27 -9.88
CA ARG A 69 -5.04 1.44 -10.57
C ARG A 69 -5.28 1.56 -12.07
N ARG A 70 -4.27 2.03 -12.78
CA ARG A 70 -4.30 2.11 -14.23
C ARG A 70 -4.21 0.70 -14.84
N PRO A 71 -4.57 0.51 -16.12
CA PRO A 71 -4.43 -0.78 -16.80
C PRO A 71 -2.98 -1.33 -16.81
N ASP A 72 -1.99 -0.46 -16.70
CA ASP A 72 -0.56 -0.79 -16.60
C ASP A 72 -0.04 -0.89 -15.17
N TRP A 73 -0.94 -0.88 -14.17
CA TRP A 73 -0.55 -1.01 -12.77
C TRP A 73 0.14 -2.35 -12.53
N SER A 74 1.25 -2.30 -11.81
CA SER A 74 2.01 -3.45 -11.36
C SER A 74 2.31 -3.33 -9.88
N LEU A 75 2.64 -4.46 -9.24
CA LEU A 75 3.19 -4.45 -7.88
C LEU A 75 4.48 -3.64 -7.82
N ASP A 76 5.30 -3.69 -8.87
CA ASP A 76 6.49 -2.86 -8.97
C ASP A 76 6.10 -1.38 -8.99
N PRO A 77 6.73 -0.54 -8.15
CA PRO A 77 6.48 0.89 -8.19
C PRO A 77 6.84 1.42 -9.59
N PRO A 78 6.12 2.44 -10.09
CA PRO A 78 6.51 3.10 -11.31
C PRO A 78 7.98 3.50 -11.18
N ARG A 79 8.75 3.31 -12.26
CA ARG A 79 10.16 3.70 -12.34
C ARG A 79 10.29 5.23 -12.25
N TYR A 80 10.03 5.79 -11.08
CA TYR A 80 10.54 7.10 -10.72
C TYR A 80 12.03 6.91 -10.53
N VAL A 81 12.78 7.58 -11.39
CA VAL A 81 14.23 7.65 -11.39
C VAL A 81 14.71 7.79 -9.95
N ARG A 82 15.34 6.74 -9.42
CA ARG A 82 16.21 6.85 -8.25
C ARG A 82 17.37 7.75 -8.68
N GLY A 83 17.26 9.07 -8.53
CA GLY A 83 18.34 10.00 -8.88
C GLY A 83 17.98 11.49 -9.00
N ALA A 84 18.05 12.21 -7.88
CA ALA A 84 18.80 13.47 -7.69
C ALA A 84 18.80 13.73 -6.17
N GLY A 85 19.88 13.61 -5.40
CA GLY A 85 21.27 13.76 -5.82
C GLY A 85 21.57 15.21 -6.14
N LEU A 86 21.35 16.12 -5.16
CA LEU A 86 22.13 17.31 -4.83
C LEU A 86 21.66 17.84 -3.46
#